data_AF-A0A6N3C997-F1
#
_entry.id   AF-A0A6N3C997-F1
#
_cell.length_a   1.000
_cell.length_b   1.000
_cell.length_c   1.000
_cell.angle_alpha   90.00
_cell.angle_beta   90.00
_cell.angle_gamma   90.00
#
_symmetry.space_group_name_H-M   'P 1'
#
loop_
_entity.id
_entity.type
_entity.pdbx_description
1 polymer ?
#
loop_
_entity_poly.entity_id
_entity_poly.type
_entity_poly.pdbx_seq_one_letter_code
_entity_poly.pdbx_strand_id
1 'polypeptide(L)' 'MRQIKLTISELAAVTGIHRQTISKRLKDTESLPGSSCKKKIYDLKKALAAIYKSKQI' A
#
# COMPACT_ATOMS: atom_id res chain seq x y z
N MET A 1 14.86 -8.62 10.27
CA MET A 1 13.55 -7.95 10.48
C MET A 1 12.52 -8.56 9.53
N ARG A 2 11.34 -8.97 10.01
CA ARG A 2 10.27 -9.53 9.16
C ARG A 2 9.65 -8.41 8.31
N GLN A 3 9.70 -8.55 6.99
CA GLN A 3 8.92 -7.69 6.09
C GLN A 3 7.47 -8.15 6.11
N ILE A 4 6.57 -7.31 6.61
CA ILE A 4 5.13 -7.56 6.60
C ILE A 4 4.61 -7.13 5.24
N LYS A 5 4.25 -8.13 4.42
CA LYS A 5 3.77 -7.95 3.05
C LYS A 5 2.25 -7.97 3.05
N LEU A 6 1.63 -6.89 2.60
CA LEU A 6 0.18 -6.76 2.55
C LEU A 6 -0.29 -6.30 1.18
N THR A 7 -1.47 -6.77 0.80
CA THR A 7 -2.18 -6.32 -0.39
C THR A 7 -2.99 -5.06 -0.13
N ILE A 8 -3.48 -4.40 -1.18
CA ILE A 8 -4.38 -3.25 -1.08
C ILE A 8 -5.63 -3.59 -0.24
N SER A 9 -6.13 -4.83 -0.32
CA SER A 9 -7.27 -5.31 0.47
C SER A 9 -6.98 -5.27 1.97
N GLU A 10 -5.84 -5.81 2.36
CA GLU A 10 -5.44 -5.92 3.75
C GLU A 10 -5.04 -4.56 4.31
N LEU A 11 -4.37 -3.73 3.50
CA LEU A 11 -4.10 -2.34 3.87
C LEU A 11 -5.40 -1.56 4.10
N ALA A 12 -6.45 -1.80 3.31
CA ALA A 12 -7.76 -1.18 3.54
C ALA A 12 -8.40 -1.66 4.84
N ALA A 13 -8.31 -2.95 5.15
CA ALA A 13 -8.80 -3.50 6.40
C ALA A 13 -8.05 -2.95 7.62
N VAL A 14 -6.73 -2.80 7.53
CA VAL A 14 -5.87 -2.34 8.65
C VAL A 14 -5.95 -0.82 8.85
N THR A 15 -6.03 -0.05 7.78
CA THR A 15 -6.04 1.43 7.86
C THR A 15 -7.44 2.03 7.96
N GLY A 16 -8.48 1.23 7.68
CA GLY A 16 -9.86 1.74 7.54
C GLY A 16 -10.06 2.62 6.29
N ILE A 17 -9.05 2.79 5.45
CA ILE A 17 -9.13 3.63 4.25
C ILE A 17 -9.66 2.79 3.09
N HIS A 18 -10.58 3.38 2.31
CA HIS A 18 -11.14 2.70 1.15
C HIS A 18 -10.05 2.26 0.16
N ARG A 19 -10.17 1.04 -0.38
CA ARG A 19 -9.20 0.40 -1.28
C ARG A 19 -8.82 1.29 -2.47
N GLN A 20 -9.78 2.05 -2.99
CA GLN A 20 -9.57 2.95 -4.14
C GLN A 20 -8.66 4.13 -3.78
N THR A 21 -8.84 4.69 -2.57
CA THR A 21 -7.97 5.74 -2.03
C THR A 21 -6.56 5.22 -1.80
N ILE A 22 -6.43 4.02 -1.24
CA ILE A 22 -5.12 3.36 -1.08
C ILE A 22 -4.46 3.11 -2.43
N SER A 23 -5.21 2.56 -3.40
CA SER A 23 -4.68 2.33 -4.76
C SER A 23 -4.24 3.62 -5.44
N LYS A 24 -4.92 4.74 -5.18
CA LYS A 24 -4.55 6.06 -5.71
C LYS A 24 -3.27 6.58 -5.06
N ARG A 25 -3.13 6.43 -3.73
CA ARG A 25 -1.94 6.88 -2.98
C ARG A 25 -0.71 5.98 -3.19
N LEU A 26 -0.93 4.69 -3.44
CA LEU A 26 0.12 3.71 -3.74
C LEU A 26 0.43 3.59 -5.24
N LYS A 27 -0.17 4.43 -6.09
CA LYS A 27 0.09 4.40 -7.54
C LYS A 27 1.56 4.66 -7.85
N ASP A 28 2.19 5.55 -7.07
CA ASP A 28 3.59 5.96 -7.22
C ASP A 28 4.55 5.15 -6.33
N THR A 29 4.03 4.14 -5.61
CA THR A 29 4.85 3.28 -4.72
C THR A 29 5.21 1.99 -5.44
N GLU A 30 6.50 1.64 -5.44
CA GLU A 30 6.96 0.36 -5.99
C GLU A 30 6.36 -0.82 -5.23
N SER A 31 5.73 -1.73 -5.97
CA SER A 31 5.22 -3.00 -5.44
C SER A 31 6.35 -4.02 -5.31
N LEU A 32 6.29 -4.87 -4.30
CA LEU A 32 7.31 -5.89 -4.03
C LEU A 32 7.32 -7.01 -5.10
N PRO A 33 8.48 -7.66 -5.33
CA PRO A 33 8.58 -8.82 -6.21
C PRO A 33 7.65 -9.95 -5.74
N GLY A 34 6.90 -10.53 -6.69
CA GLY A 34 5.74 -11.39 -6.42
C GLY A 34 4.38 -10.70 -6.62
N SER A 35 4.39 -9.40 -6.96
CA SER A 35 3.20 -8.68 -7.37
C SER A 35 2.79 -9.06 -8.79
N SER A 36 1.57 -9.56 -8.95
CA SER A 36 0.94 -9.79 -10.26
C SER A 36 -0.01 -8.64 -10.60
N CYS A 37 -0.36 -8.45 -11.87
CA CYS A 37 -1.27 -7.39 -12.33
C CYS A 37 -2.60 -7.34 -11.54
N LYS A 38 -3.03 -8.47 -10.95
CA LYS A 38 -4.24 -8.59 -10.11
C LYS A 38 -3.98 -8.54 -8.60
N LYS A 39 -2.73 -8.72 -8.14
CA LYS A 39 -2.35 -8.75 -6.72
C LYS A 39 -1.06 -7.97 -6.52
N LYS A 40 -1.18 -6.67 -6.27
CA LYS A 40 -0.06 -5.83 -5.85
C LYS A 40 0.21 -6.02 -4.37
N ILE A 41 1.44 -6.38 -4.04
CA ILE A 41 1.92 -6.62 -2.69
C ILE A 41 2.83 -5.44 -2.32
N TYR A 42 2.59 -4.87 -1.14
CA TYR A 42 3.35 -3.74 -0.63
C TYR A 42 3.93 -4.10 0.74
N ASP A 43 5.11 -3.55 1.03
CA ASP A 43 5.64 -3.58 2.40
C ASP A 43 4.78 -2.65 3.27
N LEU A 44 4.30 -3.13 4.42
CA LEU A 44 3.44 -2.36 5.32
C LEU A 44 4.06 -1.01 5.69
N LYS A 45 5.38 -0.96 5.96
CA LYS A 45 6.06 0.27 6.38
C LYS A 45 6.08 1.28 5.24
N LYS A 46 6.45 0.84 4.03
CA LYS A 46 6.44 1.70 2.84
C LYS A 46 5.01 2.12 2.46
N ALA A 47 4.05 1.20 2.57
CA ALA A 47 2.66 1.44 2.24
C ALA A 47 2.05 2.49 3.18
N LEU A 48 2.22 2.35 4.49
CA LEU A 48 1.75 3.34 5.46
C LEU A 48 2.42 4.70 5.23
N ALA A 49 3.74 4.72 4.99
CA ALA A 49 4.44 5.97 4.69
C ALA A 49 3.87 6.66 3.45
N ALA A 50 3.53 5.92 2.39
CA ALA A 50 2.92 6.48 1.17
C ALA A 50 1.44 6.85 1.36
N ILE A 51 0.66 6.04 2.08
CA ILE A 51 -0.75 6.30 2.37
C ILE A 51 -0.90 7.56 3.22
N TYR A 52 -0.04 7.79 4.21
CA TYR A 52 -0.11 8.93 5.12
C TYR A 52 0.85 10.06 4.75
N LYS A 53 1.58 9.96 3.63
CA LYS A 53 2.37 11.08 3.13
C LYS A 53 1.40 12.23 2.82
N SER A 54 1.35 13.22 3.70
CA SER A 54 0.61 14.45 3.44
C SER A 54 1.16 15.03 2.15
N LYS A 55 0.27 15.28 1.19
CA LYS A 55 0.58 16.10 0.02
C LYS A 55 0.88 17.48 0.62
N GLN A 56 2.16 17.77 0.90
CA GLN A 56 2.55 19.14 1.23
C GLN A 56 2.11 19.98 0.04
N ILE A 57 1.17 20.86 0.35
CA ILE A 57 0.62 21.90 -0.53
C ILE A 57 1.75 22.82 -0.93
#